data_AF-A0A353FAI6-F1
#
_entry.id   AF-A0A353FAI6-F1
#
_cell.length_a   1.000
_cell.length_b   1.000
_cell.length_c   1.000
_cell.angle_alpha   90.00
_cell.angle_beta   90.00
_cell.angle_gamma   90.00
#
_symmetry.space_group_name_H-M   'P 1'
#
loop_
_entity.id
_entity.type
_entity.pdbx_description
1 polymer ?
#
loop_
_entity_poly.entity_id
_entity_poly.type
_entity_poly.pdbx_seq_one_letter_code
_entity_poly.pdbx_strand_id
1 'polypeptide(L)'
;MRLVCAFILALLCCTHRSDAQSKDYPRDYFTSPLDIPLYLSGTFGELRTNHFHSGIDIKTNGREGQPVKAAASGVVYRIKVSPYGFGNALYVRHPNGYSTVYAHLQRFNEEIAAYVRKEQYRQKSYGVELYPPSEMFPVEQGEVIALSGNSGGSGGPHLHFEVRDT
;
A
#
# COMPACT_ATOMS: atom_id res chain seq x y z
N MET A 1 42.61 -27.01 56.96
CA MET A 1 43.18 -26.72 55.63
C MET A 1 42.06 -26.87 54.61
N ARG A 2 41.78 -25.80 53.86
CA ARG A 2 40.56 -25.57 53.08
C ARG A 2 40.63 -26.16 51.66
N LEU A 3 39.44 -26.44 51.10
CA LEU A 3 39.02 -26.23 49.69
C LEU A 3 39.57 -27.25 48.66
N VAL A 4 38.85 -27.72 47.61
CA VAL A 4 37.73 -27.17 46.83
C VAL A 4 36.92 -28.32 46.20
N CYS A 5 35.59 -28.29 46.27
CA CYS A 5 34.70 -29.03 45.36
C CYS A 5 34.64 -28.29 44.01
N ALA A 6 35.08 -28.92 42.93
CA ALA A 6 34.91 -28.40 41.58
C ALA A 6 33.51 -28.76 41.05
N PHE A 7 32.59 -27.80 41.10
CA PHE A 7 31.34 -27.86 40.35
C PHE A 7 31.63 -27.46 38.90
N ILE A 8 31.53 -28.40 37.97
CA ILE A 8 31.54 -28.12 36.53
C ILE A 8 30.15 -27.61 36.17
N LEU A 9 30.01 -26.29 36.09
CA LEU A 9 28.83 -25.63 35.54
C LEU A 9 28.90 -25.75 34.01
N ALA A 10 28.23 -26.77 33.46
CA ALA A 10 28.03 -26.87 32.01
C ALA A 10 27.05 -25.77 31.59
N LEU A 11 27.58 -24.65 31.11
CA LEU A 11 26.79 -23.62 30.42
C LEU A 11 26.27 -24.25 29.13
N LEU A 12 25.03 -24.75 29.13
CA LEU A 12 24.27 -24.93 27.88
C LEU A 12 24.06 -23.55 27.29
N CYS A 13 24.96 -23.15 26.40
CA CYS A 13 24.74 -22.03 25.51
C CYS A 13 23.68 -22.49 24.50
N CYS A 14 22.40 -22.42 24.88
CA CYS A 14 21.30 -22.50 23.94
C CYS A 14 21.47 -21.31 23.00
N THR A 15 22.10 -21.54 21.85
CA THR A 15 22.11 -20.59 20.75
C THR A 15 20.67 -20.47 20.27
N HIS A 16 19.91 -19.54 20.87
CA HIS A 16 18.71 -19.03 20.25
C HIS A 16 19.16 -18.42 18.93
N ARG A 17 18.98 -19.17 17.83
CA ARG A 17 18.87 -18.56 16.51
C ARG A 17 17.66 -17.64 16.60
N SER A 18 17.94 -16.35 16.81
CA SER A 18 16.96 -15.32 16.50
C SER A 18 16.72 -15.43 14.99
N ASP A 19 15.64 -16.09 14.59
CA ASP A 19 15.10 -16.07 13.23
C ASP A 19 14.54 -14.67 12.93
N ALA A 20 15.39 -13.66 13.02
CA ALA A 20 15.03 -12.26 12.80
C ALA A 20 14.77 -11.97 11.30
N GLN A 21 14.97 -12.94 10.40
CA GLN A 21 14.90 -12.75 8.95
C GLN A 21 14.25 -13.90 8.16
N SER A 22 13.40 -14.73 8.75
CA SER A 22 12.59 -15.70 8.00
C SER A 22 11.11 -15.30 7.94
N LYS A 23 10.82 -14.00 7.76
CA LYS A 23 9.46 -13.61 7.37
C LYS A 23 9.19 -14.18 5.98
N ASP A 24 8.31 -15.17 5.91
CA ASP A 24 7.81 -15.70 4.66
C ASP A 24 6.87 -14.65 4.05
N TYR A 25 7.26 -14.10 2.90
CA TYR A 25 6.48 -13.10 2.19
C TYR A 25 5.83 -13.77 0.97
N PRO A 26 4.56 -13.43 0.66
CA PRO A 26 3.88 -14.01 -0.48
C PRO A 26 4.60 -13.67 -1.79
N ARG A 27 5.06 -14.67 -2.53
CA ARG A 27 5.88 -14.46 -3.74
C ARG A 27 5.09 -14.24 -5.03
N ASP A 28 3.83 -14.66 -5.07
CA ASP A 28 2.99 -14.62 -6.28
C ASP A 28 1.54 -14.18 -5.99
N TYR A 29 1.31 -13.54 -4.84
CA TYR A 29 -0.03 -13.10 -4.46
C TYR A 29 -0.45 -11.79 -5.14
N PHE A 30 0.51 -10.91 -5.42
CA PHE A 30 0.27 -9.58 -5.97
C PHE A 30 0.69 -9.52 -7.44
N THR A 31 -0.23 -9.14 -8.31
CA THR A 31 0.04 -8.83 -9.72
C THR A 31 0.44 -7.38 -9.91
N SER A 32 0.97 -7.06 -11.09
CA SER A 32 1.29 -5.70 -11.48
C SER A 32 0.03 -4.81 -11.44
N PRO A 33 0.07 -3.63 -10.80
CA PRO A 33 -1.07 -2.72 -10.76
C PRO A 33 -1.27 -1.94 -12.06
N LEU A 34 -0.38 -2.11 -13.05
CA LEU A 34 -0.45 -1.47 -14.37
C LEU A 34 -0.07 -2.46 -15.49
N ASP A 35 -0.71 -2.34 -16.66
CA ASP A 35 -0.41 -3.15 -17.86
C ASP A 35 0.65 -2.49 -18.76
N ILE A 36 1.71 -1.94 -18.16
CA ILE A 36 2.83 -1.32 -18.87
C ILE A 36 4.16 -1.80 -18.27
N PRO A 37 5.28 -1.69 -18.99
CA PRO A 37 6.60 -1.91 -18.39
C PRO A 37 6.80 -1.04 -17.14
N LEU A 38 7.17 -1.68 -16.04
CA LEU A 38 7.30 -1.02 -14.74
C LEU A 38 8.67 -0.34 -14.61
N TYR A 39 8.73 0.93 -14.99
CA TYR A 39 9.88 1.79 -14.71
C TYR A 39 9.63 2.58 -13.43
N LEU A 40 10.56 2.51 -12.48
CA LEU A 40 10.43 3.24 -11.22
C LEU A 40 10.96 4.68 -11.33
N SER A 41 10.29 5.61 -10.67
CA SER A 41 10.75 6.98 -10.41
C SER A 41 11.07 7.24 -8.93
N GLY A 42 10.79 6.27 -8.06
CA GLY A 42 11.00 6.36 -6.62
C GLY A 42 10.95 4.98 -5.98
N THR A 43 11.77 4.76 -4.97
CA THR A 43 11.92 3.44 -4.30
C THR A 43 11.49 3.48 -2.85
N PHE A 44 11.15 2.32 -2.29
CA PHE A 44 10.76 2.22 -0.87
C PHE A 44 11.91 2.63 0.04
N GLY A 45 11.61 3.46 1.02
CA GLY A 45 12.59 3.97 1.99
C GLY A 45 13.47 5.11 1.47
N GLU A 46 13.24 5.60 0.24
CA GLU A 46 13.96 6.76 -0.28
C GLU A 46 13.76 7.98 0.63
N LEU A 47 14.85 8.66 0.98
CA LEU A 47 14.80 9.87 1.81
C LEU A 47 14.34 11.06 0.96
N ARG A 48 13.16 11.59 1.27
CA ARG A 48 12.64 12.84 0.72
C ARG A 48 12.85 13.97 1.73
N THR A 49 12.77 15.22 1.28
CA THR A 49 13.04 16.42 2.11
C THR A 49 12.27 16.45 3.42
N ASN A 50 11.07 15.88 3.48
CA ASN A 50 10.16 15.94 4.63
C ASN A 50 9.68 14.58 5.16
N HIS A 51 10.05 13.44 4.54
CA HIS A 51 9.64 12.10 4.99
C HIS A 51 10.42 10.97 4.29
N PHE A 52 10.27 9.73 4.76
CA PHE A 52 10.66 8.55 4.01
C PHE A 52 9.55 8.14 3.04
N HIS A 53 9.94 7.75 1.83
CA HIS A 53 9.01 7.27 0.83
C HIS A 53 8.45 5.88 1.21
N SER A 54 7.16 5.80 1.51
CA SER A 54 6.50 4.58 2.03
C SER A 54 6.14 3.53 0.98
N GLY A 55 6.46 3.78 -0.30
CA GLY A 55 6.06 2.94 -1.41
C GLY A 55 7.07 2.92 -2.55
N ILE A 56 6.59 2.52 -3.71
CA ILE A 56 7.30 2.67 -4.98
C ILE A 56 6.52 3.61 -5.89
N ASP A 57 7.23 4.41 -6.68
CA ASP A 57 6.62 5.25 -7.70
C ASP A 57 6.82 4.60 -9.06
N ILE A 58 5.73 4.20 -9.69
CA ILE A 58 5.74 3.57 -11.02
C ILE A 58 5.38 4.63 -12.06
N LYS A 59 6.27 4.88 -13.02
CA LYS A 59 6.06 5.85 -14.09
C LYS A 59 4.90 5.43 -14.98
N THR A 60 4.04 6.38 -15.32
CA THR A 60 2.90 6.16 -16.23
C THR A 60 3.18 6.67 -17.65
N ASN A 61 4.44 6.52 -18.10
CA ASN A 61 4.93 7.04 -19.39
C ASN A 61 4.65 8.53 -19.61
N GLY A 62 4.67 9.32 -18.52
CA GLY A 62 4.44 10.76 -18.55
C GLY A 62 2.98 11.17 -18.83
N ARG A 63 2.02 10.27 -18.63
CA ARG A 63 0.59 10.53 -18.88
C ARG A 63 -0.28 10.12 -17.68
N GLU A 64 -1.36 10.85 -17.47
CA GLU A 64 -2.45 10.42 -16.58
C GLU A 64 -3.41 9.50 -17.34
N GLY A 65 -4.29 8.81 -16.62
CA GLY A 65 -5.37 8.03 -17.21
C GLY A 65 -5.06 6.56 -17.47
N GLN A 66 -3.90 6.03 -17.04
CA GLN A 66 -3.65 4.60 -17.21
C GLN A 66 -4.56 3.77 -16.30
N PRO A 67 -5.16 2.66 -16.78
CA PRO A 67 -5.95 1.78 -15.93
C PRO A 67 -5.10 1.22 -14.77
N VAL A 68 -5.51 1.53 -13.54
CA VAL A 68 -4.89 1.00 -12.32
C VAL A 68 -5.70 -0.21 -11.87
N LYS A 69 -5.01 -1.34 -11.73
CA LYS A 69 -5.60 -2.62 -11.38
C LYS A 69 -5.37 -2.98 -9.92
N ALA A 70 -6.33 -3.65 -9.32
CA ALA A 70 -6.14 -4.28 -8.02
C ALA A 70 -5.07 -5.38 -8.13
N ALA A 71 -4.00 -5.26 -7.35
CA ALA A 71 -2.90 -6.21 -7.34
C ALA A 71 -3.33 -7.59 -6.80
N ALA A 72 -4.38 -7.68 -6.00
CA ALA A 72 -4.97 -8.93 -5.53
C ALA A 72 -6.45 -8.71 -5.18
N SER A 73 -7.23 -9.80 -5.15
CA SER A 73 -8.64 -9.74 -4.71
C SER A 73 -8.72 -9.28 -3.24
N GLY A 74 -9.77 -8.53 -2.91
CA GLY A 74 -9.93 -7.95 -1.57
C GLY A 74 -11.11 -7.00 -1.50
N VAL A 75 -11.09 -6.09 -0.52
CA VAL A 75 -12.11 -5.06 -0.36
C VAL A 75 -11.47 -3.69 -0.13
N VAL A 76 -12.01 -2.65 -0.78
CA VAL A 76 -11.65 -1.26 -0.48
C VAL A 76 -12.15 -0.89 0.91
N TYR A 77 -11.22 -0.69 1.85
CA TYR A 77 -11.55 -0.37 3.24
C TYR A 77 -11.31 1.09 3.63
N ARG A 78 -10.57 1.84 2.80
CA ARG A 78 -10.34 3.27 3.00
C ARG A 78 -10.23 3.96 1.65
N ILE A 79 -10.84 5.14 1.57
CA ILE A 79 -10.77 6.03 0.41
C ILE A 79 -10.37 7.41 0.91
N LYS A 80 -9.39 8.05 0.27
CA LYS A 80 -8.96 9.40 0.60
C LYS A 80 -8.98 10.30 -0.62
N VAL A 81 -9.52 11.50 -0.46
CA VAL A 81 -9.48 12.58 -1.45
C VAL A 81 -8.87 13.80 -0.75
N SER A 82 -7.76 14.28 -1.28
CA SER A 82 -6.99 15.38 -0.69
C SER A 82 -6.27 16.17 -1.80
N PRO A 83 -6.12 17.51 -1.67
CA PRO A 83 -5.25 18.27 -2.57
C PRO A 83 -3.76 18.10 -2.28
N TYR A 84 -3.40 17.46 -1.16
CA TYR A 84 -2.02 17.25 -0.71
C TYR A 84 -1.71 15.77 -0.44
N GLY A 85 -0.44 15.45 -0.21
CA GLY A 85 0.02 14.09 0.11
C GLY A 85 -0.31 13.12 -1.02
N PHE A 86 -0.90 11.96 -0.71
CA PHE A 86 -1.29 10.95 -1.69
C PHE A 86 -2.38 11.36 -2.68
N GLY A 87 -2.99 12.54 -2.54
CA GLY A 87 -4.03 12.97 -3.46
C GLY A 87 -5.30 12.13 -3.31
N ASN A 88 -5.78 11.61 -4.43
CA ASN A 88 -6.80 10.55 -4.44
C ASN A 88 -6.12 9.20 -4.21
N ALA A 89 -6.56 8.48 -3.19
CA ALA A 89 -6.00 7.19 -2.84
C ALA A 89 -7.05 6.14 -2.48
N LEU A 90 -6.77 4.90 -2.90
CA LEU A 90 -7.51 3.70 -2.52
C LEU A 90 -6.64 2.79 -1.67
N TYR A 91 -7.26 2.20 -0.65
CA TYR A 91 -6.65 1.19 0.18
C TYR A 91 -7.49 -0.08 0.10
N VAL A 92 -6.89 -1.17 -0.35
CA VAL A 92 -7.54 -2.47 -0.50
C VAL A 92 -6.96 -3.41 0.56
N ARG A 93 -7.81 -4.07 1.34
CA ARG A 93 -7.41 -5.10 2.30
C ARG A 93 -7.65 -6.46 1.69
N HIS A 94 -6.69 -7.35 1.86
CA HIS A 94 -6.67 -8.67 1.24
C HIS A 94 -6.83 -9.77 2.31
N PRO A 95 -7.43 -10.92 1.95
CA PRO A 95 -7.59 -12.05 2.88
C PRO A 95 -6.29 -12.62 3.44
N ASN A 96 -5.14 -12.38 2.80
CA ASN A 96 -3.84 -12.90 3.24
C ASN A 96 -3.17 -12.07 4.35
N GLY A 97 -3.86 -11.10 4.96
CA GLY A 97 -3.31 -10.25 6.02
C GLY A 97 -2.53 -9.03 5.53
N TYR A 98 -2.57 -8.75 4.22
CA TYR A 98 -1.92 -7.57 3.65
C TYR A 98 -2.94 -6.56 3.14
N SER A 99 -2.48 -5.34 2.89
CA SER A 99 -3.22 -4.31 2.18
C SER A 99 -2.37 -3.68 1.09
N THR A 100 -3.01 -3.19 0.05
CA THR A 100 -2.38 -2.42 -1.01
C THR A 100 -2.89 -0.99 -1.03
N VAL A 101 -2.01 -0.06 -1.40
CA VAL A 101 -2.33 1.37 -1.51
C VAL A 101 -2.03 1.83 -2.92
N TYR A 102 -2.98 2.58 -3.50
CA TYR A 102 -2.88 3.16 -4.84
C TYR A 102 -3.12 4.65 -4.69
N ALA A 103 -2.12 5.47 -4.99
CA ALA A 103 -2.13 6.91 -4.73
C ALA A 103 -1.82 7.74 -5.98
N HIS A 104 -1.97 9.06 -5.85
CA HIS A 104 -1.89 10.04 -6.94
C HIS A 104 -2.89 9.81 -8.06
N LEU A 105 -3.99 9.11 -7.76
CA LEU A 105 -4.99 8.70 -8.75
C LEU A 105 -5.68 9.91 -9.38
N GLN A 106 -6.04 9.81 -10.65
CA GLN A 106 -6.84 10.83 -11.33
C GLN A 106 -8.32 10.68 -10.94
N ARG A 107 -8.85 9.46 -11.05
CA ARG A 107 -10.26 9.13 -10.82
C ARG A 107 -10.39 7.68 -10.33
N PHE A 108 -11.35 7.42 -9.45
CA PHE A 108 -11.75 6.06 -9.09
C PHE A 108 -12.64 5.43 -10.17
N ASN A 109 -12.88 4.12 -10.11
CA ASN A 109 -13.92 3.49 -10.93
C ASN A 109 -15.31 4.11 -10.67
N GLU A 110 -16.28 3.81 -11.52
CA GLU A 110 -17.58 4.51 -11.49
C GLU A 110 -18.32 4.35 -10.17
N GLU A 111 -18.30 3.15 -9.60
CA GLU A 111 -18.99 2.82 -8.35
C GLU A 111 -18.40 3.58 -7.17
N ILE A 112 -17.07 3.51 -6.97
CA ILE A 112 -16.38 4.20 -5.89
C ILE A 112 -16.49 5.72 -6.07
N ALA A 113 -16.38 6.22 -7.31
CA ALA A 113 -16.52 7.65 -7.59
C ALA A 113 -17.93 8.17 -7.25
N ALA A 114 -18.98 7.39 -7.52
CA ALA A 114 -20.35 7.74 -7.16
C ALA A 114 -20.53 7.81 -5.64
N TYR A 115 -19.98 6.85 -4.89
CA TYR A 115 -20.00 6.85 -3.43
C TYR A 115 -19.24 8.04 -2.84
N VAL A 116 -18.01 8.29 -3.30
CA VAL A 116 -17.21 9.44 -2.86
C VAL A 116 -17.96 10.74 -3.10
N ARG A 117 -18.56 10.92 -4.29
CA ARG A 117 -19.35 12.12 -4.60
C ARG A 117 -20.51 12.27 -3.63
N LYS A 118 -21.29 11.21 -3.38
CA LYS A 118 -22.40 11.22 -2.42
C LYS A 118 -21.93 11.67 -1.04
N GLU A 119 -20.81 11.15 -0.57
CA GLU A 119 -20.24 11.49 0.74
C GLU A 119 -19.69 12.92 0.79
N GLN A 120 -19.06 13.42 -0.28
CA GLN A 120 -18.63 14.81 -0.39
C GLN A 120 -19.82 15.78 -0.28
N TYR A 121 -20.93 15.50 -0.96
CA TYR A 121 -22.16 16.30 -0.83
C TYR A 121 -22.76 16.22 0.58
N ARG A 122 -22.82 15.03 1.18
CA ARG A 122 -23.32 14.82 2.54
C ARG A 122 -22.50 15.62 3.57
N GLN A 123 -21.18 15.63 3.42
CA GLN A 123 -20.25 16.29 4.33
C GLN A 123 -20.01 17.76 3.97
N LYS A 124 -20.49 18.23 2.81
CA LYS A 124 -20.22 19.56 2.25
C LYS A 124 -18.72 19.86 2.17
N SER A 125 -17.92 18.85 1.84
CA SER A 125 -16.46 18.95 1.75
C SER A 125 -15.95 18.25 0.50
N TYR A 126 -14.99 18.86 -0.19
CA TYR A 126 -14.26 18.20 -1.27
C TYR A 126 -13.26 17.17 -0.72
N GLY A 127 -12.48 17.56 0.30
CA GLY A 127 -11.57 16.64 0.97
C GLY A 127 -12.36 15.69 1.86
N VAL A 128 -12.22 14.39 1.63
CA VAL A 128 -12.90 13.37 2.42
C VAL A 128 -11.96 12.21 2.72
N GLU A 129 -12.16 11.61 3.88
CA GLU A 129 -11.56 10.34 4.25
C GLU A 129 -12.69 9.41 4.69
N LEU A 130 -12.88 8.32 3.94
CA LEU A 130 -14.04 7.45 4.05
C LEU A 130 -13.57 6.04 4.40
N TYR A 131 -14.36 5.36 5.22
CA TYR A 131 -14.18 3.97 5.63
C TYR A 131 -15.46 3.20 5.27
N PRO A 132 -15.59 2.71 4.03
CA PRO A 132 -16.75 1.95 3.59
C PRO A 132 -16.95 0.69 4.46
N PRO A 133 -18.20 0.19 4.60
CA PRO A 133 -18.46 -1.11 5.19
C PRO A 133 -17.67 -2.23 4.47
N SER A 134 -17.33 -3.29 5.22
CA SER A 134 -16.36 -4.33 4.80
C SER A 134 -16.74 -5.17 3.58
N GLU A 135 -17.94 -5.02 3.04
CA GLU A 135 -18.42 -5.76 1.86
C GLU A 135 -18.90 -4.82 0.74
N MET A 136 -18.71 -3.51 0.89
CA MET A 136 -19.31 -2.53 -0.03
C MET A 136 -18.62 -2.52 -1.39
N PHE A 137 -17.30 -2.66 -1.43
CA PHE A 137 -16.50 -2.59 -2.66
C PHE A 137 -15.53 -3.77 -2.72
N PRO A 138 -16.04 -4.99 -2.97
CA PRO A 138 -15.18 -6.11 -3.33
C PRO A 138 -14.48 -5.80 -4.65
N VAL A 139 -13.23 -6.22 -4.77
CA VAL A 139 -12.45 -6.09 -6.00
C VAL A 139 -11.77 -7.41 -6.30
N GLU A 140 -11.69 -7.76 -7.58
CA GLU A 140 -10.95 -8.93 -8.04
C GLU A 140 -9.53 -8.58 -8.47
N GLN A 141 -8.59 -9.53 -8.34
CA GLN A 141 -7.24 -9.36 -8.88
C GLN A 141 -7.29 -9.02 -10.38
N GLY A 142 -6.64 -7.93 -10.77
CA GLY A 142 -6.61 -7.44 -12.14
C GLY A 142 -7.79 -6.56 -12.55
N GLU A 143 -8.79 -6.36 -11.67
CA GLU A 143 -9.90 -5.45 -11.91
C GLU A 143 -9.42 -4.00 -11.93
N VAL A 144 -9.92 -3.20 -12.88
CA VAL A 144 -9.64 -1.76 -12.95
C VAL A 144 -10.41 -1.02 -11.87
N ILE A 145 -9.69 -0.55 -10.86
CA ILE A 145 -10.27 0.13 -9.69
C ILE A 145 -10.13 1.66 -9.76
N ALA A 146 -9.24 2.16 -10.62
CA ALA A 146 -8.97 3.58 -10.80
C ALA A 146 -8.23 3.88 -12.10
N LEU A 147 -8.00 5.18 -12.34
CA LEU A 147 -7.09 5.70 -13.34
C LEU A 147 -5.91 6.39 -12.65
N SER A 148 -4.69 6.14 -13.15
CA SER A 148 -3.47 6.79 -12.67
C SER A 148 -3.54 8.30 -12.90
N GLY A 149 -2.86 9.08 -12.09
CA GLY A 149 -2.96 10.53 -12.18
C GLY A 149 -1.71 11.28 -11.76
N ASN A 150 -1.94 12.52 -11.35
CA ASN A 150 -0.95 13.41 -10.78
C ASN A 150 -1.54 14.19 -9.58
N SER A 151 -2.53 13.63 -8.88
CA SER A 151 -3.21 14.33 -7.79
C SER A 151 -2.35 14.39 -6.52
N GLY A 152 -2.59 15.39 -5.67
CA GLY A 152 -1.85 15.54 -4.40
C GLY A 152 -0.46 16.14 -4.59
N GLY A 153 0.48 15.75 -3.72
CA GLY A 153 1.87 16.21 -3.73
C GLY A 153 2.75 15.42 -4.70
N SER A 154 2.40 15.40 -5.98
CA SER A 154 3.12 14.69 -7.03
C SER A 154 3.87 15.64 -7.97
N GLY A 155 5.13 15.32 -8.30
CA GLY A 155 5.96 16.11 -9.22
C GLY A 155 5.70 15.84 -10.72
N GLY A 156 4.95 14.80 -11.05
CA GLY A 156 4.59 14.42 -12.41
C GLY A 156 3.82 13.09 -12.45
N PRO A 157 3.15 12.72 -13.56
CA PRO A 157 2.29 11.54 -13.61
C PRO A 157 3.01 10.24 -13.24
N HIS A 158 2.52 9.57 -12.20
CA HIS A 158 2.97 8.26 -11.74
C HIS A 158 1.88 7.59 -10.89
N LEU A 159 2.07 6.30 -10.59
CA LEU A 159 1.31 5.59 -9.56
C LEU A 159 2.23 5.38 -8.36
N HIS A 160 1.86 5.93 -7.20
CA HIS A 160 2.45 5.53 -5.92
C HIS A 160 1.74 4.26 -5.46
N PHE A 161 2.51 3.19 -5.24
CA PHE A 161 2.01 1.87 -4.88
C PHE A 161 2.68 1.34 -3.61
N GLU A 162 1.89 0.74 -2.73
CA GLU A 162 2.39 0.10 -1.51
C GLU A 162 1.77 -1.28 -1.30
N VAL A 163 2.53 -2.15 -0.61
CA VAL A 163 2.04 -3.38 0.02
C VAL A 163 2.38 -3.27 1.51
N ARG A 164 1.38 -3.44 2.39
CA ARG A 164 1.49 -3.27 3.84
C ARG A 164 1.03 -4.52 4.57
N ASP A 165 1.72 -4.86 5.66
CA ASP A 165 1.22 -5.78 6.68
C ASP A 165 0.05 -5.09 7.42
N THR A 166 -1.07 -5.78 7.63
CA THR A 166 -2.34 -5.17 8.11
C THR A 166 -2.87 -5.82 9.38
#